data_AF-A0A9X2RUC5-F1
#
_entry.id   AF-A0A9X2RUC5-F1
#
_cell.length_a   1.000
_cell.length_b   1.000
_cell.length_c   1.000
_cell.angle_alpha   90.00
_cell.angle_beta   90.00
_cell.angle_gamma   90.00
#
_symmetry.space_group_name_H-M   'P 1'
#
loop_
_entity.id
_entity.type
_entity.pdbx_description
1 polymer ?
#
loop_
_entity_poly.entity_id
_entity_poly.type
_entity_poly.pdbx_seq_one_letter_code
_entity_poly.pdbx_strand_id
1 'polypeptide(L)'
;MTVNESPVWFITGCSTGLGRALATAVLGHGHRAVVTARDPRQVADVVAGHTDRALALALDVTDKDRVAEAVGTAGARRTSTFATYGRQPGDPARASEAIIGAVAAEEPPLRLLLGKAAYDIAQARLDSLRTAFDTWREVTLGADYPVAAS
;
A
#
# COMPACT_ATOMS: atom_id res chain seq x y z
N MET A 1 17.26 15.70 23.88
CA MET A 1 17.62 15.56 22.45
C MET A 1 16.33 15.29 21.71
N THR A 2 15.75 16.32 21.07
CA THR A 2 14.56 16.15 20.24
C THR A 2 14.99 15.47 18.94
N VAL A 3 14.62 14.20 18.80
CA VAL A 3 14.66 13.53 17.50
C VAL A 3 13.73 14.30 16.57
N ASN A 4 14.26 14.72 15.42
CA ASN A 4 13.54 15.48 14.40
C ASN A 4 12.19 14.82 14.06
N GLU A 5 11.08 15.45 14.47
CA GLU A 5 9.75 14.79 14.59
C GLU A 5 9.09 14.37 13.27
N SER A 6 9.55 14.89 12.12
CA SER A 6 8.96 14.52 10.82
C SER A 6 9.56 13.21 10.28
N PRO A 7 8.75 12.13 10.11
CA PRO A 7 9.24 10.86 9.55
C PRO A 7 9.73 11.04 8.10
N VAL A 8 10.74 10.26 7.73
CA VAL A 8 11.28 10.24 6.36
C VAL A 8 10.63 9.09 5.58
N TRP A 9 9.94 9.42 4.50
CA TRP A 9 9.24 8.48 3.64
C TRP A 9 10.15 8.00 2.51
N PHE A 10 10.35 6.69 2.39
CA PHE A 10 11.09 6.11 1.26
C PHE A 10 10.11 5.52 0.25
N ILE A 11 9.99 6.15 -0.92
CA ILE A 11 8.93 5.82 -1.88
C ILE A 11 9.57 5.26 -3.15
N THR A 12 9.14 4.06 -3.55
CA THR A 12 9.61 3.37 -4.75
C THR A 12 8.68 3.55 -5.94
N GLY A 13 9.25 3.72 -7.14
CA GLY A 13 8.47 3.77 -8.37
C GLY A 13 7.72 5.09 -8.57
N CYS A 14 8.38 6.22 -8.29
CA CYS A 14 7.79 7.55 -8.32
C CYS A 14 7.69 8.20 -9.70
N SER A 15 8.09 7.52 -10.79
CA SER A 15 8.05 8.09 -12.14
C SER A 15 6.63 8.43 -12.61
N THR A 16 5.64 7.63 -12.18
CA THR A 16 4.24 7.72 -12.65
C THR A 16 3.28 7.07 -11.64
N GLY A 17 1.97 7.32 -11.80
CA GLY A 17 0.92 6.62 -11.05
C GLY A 17 0.95 6.92 -9.54
N LEU A 18 0.62 5.91 -8.74
CA LEU A 18 0.47 6.05 -7.28
C LEU A 18 1.76 6.50 -6.58
N GLY A 19 2.92 5.96 -6.96
CA GLY A 19 4.20 6.34 -6.34
C GLY A 19 4.53 7.82 -6.53
N ARG A 20 4.17 8.38 -7.69
CA ARG A 20 4.33 9.83 -7.98
C ARG A 20 3.34 10.65 -7.15
N ALA A 21 2.06 10.26 -7.15
CA ALA A 21 1.01 10.95 -6.40
C ALA A 21 1.30 10.97 -4.89
N LEU A 22 1.79 9.85 -4.34
CA LEU A 22 2.18 9.75 -2.94
C LEU A 22 3.37 10.65 -2.62
N ALA A 23 4.40 10.67 -3.47
CA ALA A 23 5.54 11.55 -3.28
C ALA A 23 5.14 13.03 -3.31
N THR A 24 4.28 13.43 -4.25
CA THR A 24 3.74 14.80 -4.31
C THR A 24 2.94 15.15 -3.07
N ALA A 25 2.06 14.26 -2.61
CA ALA A 25 1.23 14.49 -1.44
C ALA A 25 2.08 14.58 -0.15
N VAL A 26 3.00 13.63 0.07
CA VAL A 26 3.92 13.62 1.23
C VAL A 26 4.71 14.93 1.31
N LEU A 27 5.25 15.40 0.19
CA LEU A 27 5.98 16.67 0.14
C LEU A 27 5.08 17.88 0.35
N GLY A 28 3.84 17.85 -0.18
CA GLY A 28 2.83 18.89 0.04
C GLY A 28 2.40 19.02 1.52
N HIS A 29 2.35 17.90 2.25
CA HIS A 29 2.06 17.84 3.69
C HIS A 29 3.26 18.25 4.57
N GLY A 30 4.39 18.63 3.98
CA GLY A 30 5.56 19.10 4.72
C GLY A 30 6.50 18.00 5.23
N HIS A 31 6.22 16.74 4.90
CA HIS A 31 7.07 15.63 5.29
C HIS A 31 8.33 15.52 4.42
N ARG A 32 9.31 14.75 4.92
CA ARG A 32 10.56 14.47 4.21
C ARG A 32 10.38 13.22 3.36
N ALA A 33 10.87 13.23 2.12
CA ALA A 33 10.73 12.09 1.21
C ALA A 33 12.01 11.78 0.43
N VAL A 34 12.34 10.49 0.35
CA VAL A 34 13.25 9.93 -0.65
C VAL A 34 12.38 9.41 -1.80
N VAL A 35 12.51 10.04 -2.95
CA VAL A 35 11.69 9.80 -4.15
C VAL A 35 12.54 9.01 -5.13
N THR A 36 12.16 7.77 -5.46
CA THR A 36 13.01 6.91 -6.28
C THR A 36 12.39 6.54 -7.62
N ALA A 37 13.23 6.53 -8.66
CA ALA A 37 12.88 6.11 -10.01
C ALA A 37 14.10 5.49 -10.70
N ARG A 38 13.89 4.76 -11.81
CA ARG A 38 15.01 4.23 -12.62
C ARG A 38 15.88 5.35 -13.20
N ASP A 39 15.26 6.46 -13.58
CA ASP A 39 15.93 7.68 -14.01
C ASP A 39 15.44 8.84 -13.12
N PRO A 40 16.29 9.38 -12.22
CA PRO A 40 15.92 10.47 -11.30
C PRO A 40 15.41 11.73 -11.99
N ARG A 41 15.78 11.96 -13.26
CA ARG A 41 15.31 13.12 -14.03
C ARG A 41 13.80 13.08 -14.26
N GLN A 42 13.19 11.90 -14.26
CA GLN A 42 11.73 11.73 -14.43
C GLN A 42 10.92 12.19 -13.22
N VAL A 43 11.57 12.44 -12.09
CA VAL A 43 10.94 12.90 -10.85
C VAL A 43 11.51 14.24 -10.37
N ALA A 44 12.31 14.91 -11.21
CA ALA A 44 12.90 16.20 -10.89
C ALA A 44 11.84 17.26 -10.59
N ASP A 45 10.70 17.19 -11.29
CA ASP A 45 9.55 18.07 -11.08
C ASP A 45 8.85 17.83 -9.73
N VAL A 46 8.87 16.59 -9.23
CA VAL A 46 8.25 16.22 -7.94
C VAL A 46 9.06 16.79 -6.77
N VAL A 47 10.39 16.76 -6.88
CA VAL A 47 11.30 17.29 -5.86
C VAL A 47 11.56 18.79 -5.99
N ALA A 48 11.26 19.37 -7.15
CA ALA A 48 11.39 20.81 -7.37
C ALA A 48 10.57 21.59 -6.34
N GLY A 49 11.17 22.62 -5.74
CA GLY A 49 10.55 23.42 -4.68
C GLY A 49 10.60 22.79 -3.28
N HIS A 50 11.13 21.58 -3.13
CA HIS A 50 11.23 20.86 -1.85
C HIS A 50 12.65 20.35 -1.55
N THR A 51 13.68 20.97 -2.14
CA THR A 51 15.08 20.47 -2.11
C THR A 51 15.70 20.39 -0.71
N ASP A 52 15.13 21.09 0.26
CA ASP A 52 15.48 21.02 1.68
C ASP A 52 15.02 19.71 2.35
N ARG A 53 13.99 19.05 1.80
CA ARG A 53 13.31 17.90 2.41
C ARG A 53 13.02 16.74 1.46
N ALA A 54 13.39 16.87 0.19
CA ALA A 54 13.20 15.85 -0.85
C ALA A 54 14.54 15.45 -1.48
N LEU A 55 14.76 14.14 -1.62
CA LEU A 55 15.94 13.59 -2.31
C LEU A 55 15.49 12.65 -3.41
N ALA A 56 15.85 12.96 -4.67
CA ALA A 56 15.62 12.05 -5.80
C ALA A 56 16.79 11.07 -5.94
N LEU A 57 16.52 9.75 -5.90
CA LEU A 57 17.54 8.72 -6.08
C LEU A 57 17.21 7.77 -7.23
N ALA A 58 18.26 7.29 -7.90
CA ALA A 58 18.13 6.21 -8.85
C ALA A 58 17.93 4.90 -8.08
N LEU A 59 16.87 4.16 -8.39
CA LEU A 59 16.63 2.82 -7.85
C LEU A 59 16.00 1.95 -8.92
N ASP A 60 16.68 0.86 -9.27
CA ASP A 60 16.10 -0.22 -10.06
C ASP A 60 15.80 -1.40 -9.12
N VAL A 61 14.53 -1.54 -8.71
CA VAL A 61 14.05 -2.67 -7.89
C VAL A 61 14.00 -3.99 -8.67
N THR A 62 14.46 -4.00 -9.92
CA THR A 62 14.42 -5.15 -10.82
C THR A 62 15.75 -5.91 -10.89
N ASP A 63 16.61 -5.85 -9.86
CA ASP A 63 17.88 -6.58 -9.86
C ASP A 63 17.66 -8.11 -9.83
N LYS A 64 18.35 -8.78 -10.75
CA LYS A 64 17.90 -9.93 -11.56
C LYS A 64 18.48 -11.28 -11.15
N ASP A 65 19.43 -11.33 -10.22
CA ASP A 65 20.21 -12.56 -10.00
C ASP A 65 19.53 -13.62 -9.09
N ARG A 66 18.32 -13.34 -8.58
CA ARG A 66 17.54 -14.31 -7.76
C ARG A 66 16.08 -14.43 -8.14
N VAL A 67 15.73 -14.13 -9.39
CA VAL A 67 14.32 -14.07 -9.84
C VAL A 67 13.99 -15.16 -10.87
N ALA A 68 14.99 -15.84 -11.46
CA ALA A 68 14.79 -16.80 -12.54
C ALA A 68 13.89 -18.01 -12.19
N GLU A 69 13.88 -18.47 -10.94
CA GLU A 69 13.06 -19.61 -10.51
C GLU A 69 11.64 -19.20 -10.07
N ALA A 70 11.44 -17.94 -9.66
CA ALA A 70 10.14 -17.39 -9.26
C ALA A 70 9.31 -16.83 -10.44
N VAL A 71 9.92 -16.65 -11.62
CA VAL A 71 9.35 -15.92 -12.77
C VAL A 71 8.38 -16.72 -13.64
N GLY A 72 8.35 -18.06 -13.56
CA GLY A 72 7.45 -18.86 -14.40
C GLY A 72 5.97 -18.47 -14.26
N THR A 73 5.52 -18.16 -13.03
CA THR A 73 4.14 -17.73 -12.73
C THR A 73 4.02 -16.21 -12.57
N ALA A 74 5.08 -15.54 -12.09
CA ALA A 74 5.11 -14.09 -11.92
C ALA A 74 5.25 -13.33 -13.25
N GLY A 75 5.83 -13.94 -14.29
CA GLY A 75 6.00 -13.34 -15.62
C GLY A 75 4.66 -13.02 -16.30
N ALA A 76 3.69 -13.93 -16.24
CA ALA A 76 2.35 -13.71 -16.77
C ALA A 76 1.60 -12.60 -16.00
N ARG A 77 1.73 -12.58 -14.67
CA ARG A 77 1.21 -11.52 -13.79
C ARG A 77 1.90 -10.17 -14.02
N ARG A 78 3.20 -10.16 -14.29
CA ARG A 78 3.98 -8.96 -14.59
C ARG A 78 3.51 -8.35 -15.91
N THR A 79 3.34 -9.15 -16.95
CA THR A 79 2.83 -8.68 -18.26
C THR A 79 1.42 -8.12 -18.16
N SER A 80 0.51 -8.75 -17.39
CA SER A 80 -0.83 -8.18 -17.16
C SER A 80 -0.82 -6.93 -16.28
N THR A 81 0.07 -6.85 -15.28
CA THR A 81 0.25 -5.67 -14.42
C THR A 81 0.79 -4.45 -15.19
N PHE A 82 1.68 -4.67 -16.18
CA PHE A 82 2.14 -3.61 -17.07
C PHE A 82 1.09 -3.21 -18.12
N ALA A 83 0.25 -4.14 -18.59
CA ALA A 83 -0.83 -3.85 -19.54
C ALA A 83 -1.91 -2.92 -18.95
N THR A 84 -2.08 -2.91 -17.62
CA THR A 84 -3.02 -2.02 -16.90
C THR A 84 -2.34 -0.80 -16.28
N TYR A 85 -1.03 -0.62 -16.47
CA TYR A 85 -0.28 0.50 -15.89
C TYR A 85 -0.83 1.84 -16.40
N GLY A 86 -1.32 2.69 -15.49
CA GLY A 86 -2.01 3.94 -15.84
C GLY A 86 -3.48 3.80 -16.24
N ARG A 87 -4.05 2.58 -16.24
CA ARG A 87 -5.49 2.29 -16.45
C ARG A 87 -6.14 1.60 -15.25
N GLN A 88 -5.50 1.65 -14.09
CA GLN A 88 -6.04 1.08 -12.86
C GLN A 88 -7.32 1.85 -12.48
N PRO A 89 -8.43 1.18 -12.12
CA PRO A 89 -9.63 1.86 -11.66
C PRO A 89 -9.33 2.53 -10.30
N GLY A 90 -9.40 3.86 -10.26
CA GLY A 90 -9.17 4.66 -9.05
C GLY A 90 -8.48 5.99 -9.34
N ASP A 91 -8.47 6.88 -8.34
CA ASP A 91 -7.79 8.18 -8.40
C ASP A 91 -6.51 8.11 -7.53
N PRO A 92 -5.31 8.15 -8.14
CA PRO A 92 -4.05 8.07 -7.41
C PRO A 92 -3.84 9.19 -6.38
N ALA A 93 -4.37 10.40 -6.63
CA ALA A 93 -4.26 11.51 -5.68
C ALA A 93 -5.10 11.22 -4.44
N ARG A 94 -6.35 10.81 -4.61
CA ARG A 94 -7.23 10.42 -3.48
C ARG A 94 -6.69 9.23 -2.69
N ALA A 95 -6.11 8.25 -3.38
CA ALA A 95 -5.47 7.10 -2.73
C ALA A 95 -4.27 7.53 -1.86
N SER A 96 -3.49 8.52 -2.34
CA SER A 96 -2.34 9.05 -1.60
C SER A 96 -2.76 9.77 -0.32
N GLU A 97 -3.79 10.62 -0.40
CA GLU A 97 -4.35 11.29 0.79
C GLU A 97 -4.88 10.28 1.82
N ALA A 98 -5.54 9.22 1.38
CA ALA A 98 -6.02 8.17 2.27
C ALA A 98 -4.87 7.43 2.99
N ILE A 99 -3.75 7.19 2.29
CA ILE A 99 -2.55 6.58 2.89
C ILE A 99 -1.92 7.51 3.92
N ILE A 100 -1.75 8.80 3.59
CA ILE A 100 -1.18 9.79 4.52
C ILE A 100 -2.04 9.90 5.77
N GLY A 101 -3.36 10.03 5.61
CA GLY A 101 -4.29 10.06 6.73
C GLY A 101 -4.23 8.81 7.62
N ALA A 102 -4.09 7.63 7.01
CA ALA A 102 -3.96 6.38 7.78
C ALA A 102 -2.65 6.30 8.57
N VAL A 103 -1.54 6.79 8.02
CA VAL A 103 -0.24 6.80 8.73
C VAL A 103 -0.17 7.87 9.81
N ALA A 104 -0.84 9.01 9.59
CA ALA A 104 -0.88 10.12 10.54
C ALA A 104 -1.97 9.97 11.63
N ALA A 105 -2.81 8.93 11.55
CA ALA A 105 -3.86 8.67 12.54
C ALA A 105 -3.25 8.29 13.90
N GLU A 106 -3.91 8.72 14.98
CA GLU A 106 -3.54 8.35 16.35
C GLU A 106 -3.55 6.83 16.56
N GLU A 107 -4.47 6.14 15.89
CA GLU A 107 -4.52 4.68 15.79
C GLU A 107 -4.48 4.25 14.31
N PRO A 108 -3.29 3.96 13.76
CA PRO A 108 -3.15 3.57 12.36
C PRO A 108 -3.86 2.24 12.06
N PRO A 109 -4.67 2.15 10.99
CA PRO A 109 -5.37 0.91 10.66
C PRO A 109 -4.38 -0.17 10.19
N LEU A 110 -4.54 -1.40 10.69
CA LEU A 110 -3.74 -2.56 10.25
C LEU A 110 -3.99 -2.93 8.77
N ARG A 111 -5.13 -2.55 8.22
CA ARG A 111 -5.51 -2.76 6.81
C ARG A 111 -6.29 -1.55 6.28
N LEU A 112 -5.74 -0.89 5.26
CA LEU A 112 -6.42 0.20 4.54
C LEU A 112 -6.94 -0.31 3.19
N LEU A 113 -8.24 -0.16 2.94
CA LEU A 113 -8.86 -0.47 1.65
C LEU A 113 -8.96 0.81 0.82
N LEU A 114 -8.44 0.77 -0.41
CA LEU A 114 -8.42 1.93 -1.31
C LEU A 114 -9.44 1.76 -2.43
N GLY A 115 -10.54 2.51 -2.34
CA GLY A 115 -11.59 2.56 -3.36
C GLY A 115 -12.72 1.54 -3.18
N LYS A 116 -13.83 1.79 -3.89
CA LYS A 116 -15.10 1.05 -3.75
C LYS A 116 -14.96 -0.44 -4.07
N ALA A 117 -14.25 -0.80 -5.13
CA ALA A 117 -14.08 -2.20 -5.52
C ALA A 117 -13.32 -3.00 -4.44
N ALA A 118 -12.24 -2.43 -3.88
CA ALA A 118 -11.50 -3.06 -2.79
C ALA A 118 -12.37 -3.23 -1.54
N TYR A 119 -13.18 -2.20 -1.22
CA TYR A 119 -14.15 -2.27 -0.14
C TYR A 119 -15.18 -3.38 -0.34
N ASP A 120 -15.80 -3.47 -1.52
CA ASP A 120 -16.85 -4.45 -1.81
C ASP A 120 -16.33 -5.88 -1.77
N ILE A 121 -15.13 -6.13 -2.32
CA ILE A 121 -14.48 -7.44 -2.26
C ILE A 121 -14.20 -7.84 -0.81
N ALA A 122 -13.71 -6.90 0.02
CA ALA A 122 -13.45 -7.18 1.42
C ALA A 122 -14.74 -7.49 2.20
N GLN A 123 -15.81 -6.71 1.97
CA GLN A 123 -17.11 -6.95 2.59
C GLN A 123 -17.67 -8.33 2.23
N ALA A 124 -17.68 -8.68 0.93
CA ALA A 124 -18.12 -10.00 0.50
C ALA A 124 -17.33 -11.14 1.14
N ARG A 125 -16.02 -10.94 1.37
CA ARG A 125 -15.18 -11.94 2.06
C ARG A 125 -15.52 -12.04 3.54
N LEU A 126 -15.76 -10.92 4.23
CA LEU A 126 -16.18 -10.90 5.63
C LEU A 126 -17.54 -11.58 5.80
N ASP A 127 -18.49 -11.30 4.91
CA ASP A 127 -19.81 -11.92 4.91
C ASP A 127 -19.72 -13.43 4.69
N SER A 128 -18.84 -13.88 3.79
CA SER A 128 -18.59 -15.30 3.57
C SER A 128 -18.01 -15.98 4.81
N LEU A 129 -17.05 -15.33 5.49
CA LEU A 129 -16.46 -15.87 6.72
C LEU A 129 -17.49 -15.92 7.84
N ARG A 130 -18.29 -14.87 8.01
CA ARG A 130 -19.37 -14.83 8.99
C ARG A 130 -20.38 -15.95 8.75
N THR A 131 -20.80 -16.12 7.51
CA THR A 131 -21.72 -17.21 7.11
C THR A 131 -21.14 -18.57 7.47
N ALA A 132 -19.84 -18.79 7.22
CA ALA A 132 -19.17 -20.03 7.60
C ALA A 132 -19.17 -20.23 9.12
N PHE A 133 -18.88 -19.19 9.92
CA PHE A 133 -18.92 -19.28 11.38
C PHE A 133 -20.33 -19.60 11.89
N ASP A 134 -21.34 -18.92 11.35
CA ASP A 134 -22.73 -19.14 11.74
C ASP A 134 -23.22 -20.55 11.39
N THR A 135 -22.77 -21.09 10.24
CA THR A 135 -23.07 -22.48 9.82
C THR A 135 -22.55 -23.51 10.82
N TRP A 136 -21.37 -23.29 11.38
CA TRP A 136 -20.71 -24.22 12.31
C TRP A 136 -20.87 -23.81 13.77
N ARG A 137 -21.79 -22.89 14.08
CA ARG A 137 -21.93 -22.29 15.41
C ARG A 137 -22.18 -23.33 16.49
N GLU A 138 -23.15 -24.22 16.29
CA GLU A 138 -23.50 -25.24 17.29
C GLU A 138 -22.34 -26.21 17.55
N VAL A 139 -21.66 -26.66 16.50
CA VAL A 139 -20.47 -27.53 16.61
C VAL A 139 -19.34 -26.83 17.35
N THR A 140 -19.11 -25.54 17.04
CA THR A 140 -18.06 -24.74 17.66
C THR A 140 -18.33 -24.51 19.16
N LEU A 141 -19.57 -24.17 19.52
CA LEU A 141 -19.97 -23.97 20.92
C LEU A 141 -20.07 -25.28 21.71
N GLY A 142 -20.41 -26.38 21.03
CA GLY A 142 -20.44 -27.72 21.63
C GLY A 142 -19.06 -28.29 21.98
N ALA A 143 -17.97 -27.63 21.57
CA ALA A 143 -16.61 -27.99 21.94
C ALA A 143 -16.19 -27.43 23.31
N ASP A 144 -17.03 -26.62 23.97
CA ASP A 144 -16.79 -26.14 25.32
C ASP A 144 -16.87 -27.29 26.35
N TYR A 145 -16.19 -27.12 27.49
CA TYR A 145 -16.30 -28.06 28.60
C TYR A 145 -17.77 -28.16 29.08
N PRO A 146 -18.25 -29.36 29.46
CA PRO A 146 -19.57 -29.51 30.05
C PRO A 146 -19.70 -28.59 31.26
N VAL A 147 -20.80 -27.84 31.33
CA VAL A 147 -21.08 -26.99 32.50
C VAL A 147 -21.15 -27.90 33.73
N ALA A 148 -20.32 -27.65 34.73
CA ALA A 148 -20.24 -28.48 35.92
C ALA A 148 -21.63 -28.56 36.58
N ALA A 149 -22.17 -29.77 36.68
CA ALA A 149 -23.43 -30.01 37.38
C ALA A 149 -23.26 -29.63 38.86
N SER A 150 -24.13 -28.73 39.33
CA SER A 150 -24.24 -28.34 40.74
C SER A 150 -25.06 -29.36 41.52
#